data_AF-A0A0T5YTA2-F1
#
_entry.id   AF-A0A0T5YTA2-F1
#
_cell.length_a   1.000
_cell.length_b   1.000
_cell.length_c   1.000
_cell.angle_alpha   90.00
_cell.angle_beta   90.00
_cell.angle_gamma   90.00
#
_symmetry.space_group_name_H-M   'P 1'
#
loop_
_entity.id
_entity.type
_entity.pdbx_description
1 polymer ?
#
loop_
_entity_poly.entity_id
_entity_poly.type
_entity_poly.pdbx_seq_one_letter_code
_entity_poly.pdbx_strand_id
1 'polypeptide(L)' 'MTLLLDEADEVIDYRIAERIFRGSADLHIYPGGDHAFQHMDEAVAIIARLHAGIAERKRVAG' A
#
# COMPACT_ATOMS: atom_id res chain seq x y z
N MET A 1 4.16 3.91 -7.51
CA MET A 1 4.43 3.16 -6.26
C MET A 1 3.12 3.11 -5.49
N THR A 2 2.83 2.04 -4.77
CA THR A 2 1.59 1.91 -3.97
C THR A 2 1.95 1.95 -2.49
N LEU A 3 1.15 2.67 -1.69
CA LEU A 3 1.29 2.75 -0.24
C LEU A 3 -0.05 2.40 0.40
N LEU A 4 -0.01 1.49 1.37
CA LEU A 4 -1.17 1.02 2.12
C LEU A 4 -0.99 1.48 3.57
N LEU A 5 -2.00 2.11 4.16
CA LEU A 5 -1.92 2.73 5.48
C LEU A 5 -3.17 2.44 6.31
N ASP A 6 -2.99 2.09 7.58
CA ASP A 6 -4.05 2.06 8.58
C ASP A 6 -4.07 3.40 9.33
N GLU A 7 -5.25 4.02 9.50
CA GLU A 7 -5.35 5.33 10.17
C GLU A 7 -4.97 5.30 11.66
N ALA A 8 -5.10 4.13 12.29
CA ALA A 8 -4.80 3.93 13.71
C ALA A 8 -3.42 3.29 13.96
N ASP A 9 -2.53 3.22 12.96
CA ASP A 9 -1.14 2.84 13.16
C ASP A 9 -0.49 3.71 14.26
N GLU A 10 -0.04 3.06 15.33
CA GLU A 10 0.46 3.73 16.54
C GLU A 10 1.92 4.19 16.43
N VAL A 11 2.62 3.75 15.37
CA VAL A 11 4.04 4.01 15.15
C VAL A 11 4.25 4.99 13.99
N ILE A 12 3.46 4.86 12.93
CA ILE A 12 3.55 5.66 11.71
C ILE A 12 2.26 6.47 11.54
N ASP A 13 2.32 7.79 11.81
CA ASP A 13 1.18 8.67 11.57
C ASP A 13 0.85 8.73 10.06
N TYR A 14 -0.29 8.14 9.69
CA TYR A 14 -0.76 8.07 8.31
C TYR A 14 -0.88 9.45 7.65
N ARG A 15 -1.15 10.53 8.41
CA ARG A 15 -1.29 11.89 7.87
C ARG A 15 0.04 12.44 7.40
N ILE A 16 1.12 12.09 8.11
CA ILE A 16 2.48 12.45 7.71
C ILE A 16 2.84 11.69 6.43
N ALA A 17 2.59 10.38 6.40
CA ALA A 17 2.82 9.53 5.23
C ALA A 17 2.01 10.01 4.01
N GLU A 18 0.71 10.23 4.17
CA GLU A 18 -0.17 10.78 3.13
C GLU A 18 0.40 12.09 2.59
N ARG A 19 0.74 13.05 3.46
CA ARG A 19 1.28 14.35 3.02
C ARG A 19 2.58 14.21 2.22
N ILE A 20 3.49 13.31 2.63
CA ILE A 20 4.77 13.08 1.95
C ILE A 20 4.54 12.44 0.57
N PHE A 21 3.66 11.44 0.50
CA PHE A 21 3.52 10.61 -0.68
C PHE A 21 2.36 11.01 -1.61
N ARG A 22 1.52 11.97 -1.21
CA ARG A 22 0.44 12.51 -2.04
C ARG A 22 0.99 13.02 -3.37
N GLY A 23 0.45 12.49 -4.47
CA GLY A 23 0.85 12.83 -5.83
C GLY A 23 2.07 12.07 -6.36
N SER A 24 2.74 11.26 -5.54
CA SER A 24 3.86 10.40 -5.96
C SER A 24 3.61 8.90 -5.76
N ALA A 25 2.63 8.54 -4.92
CA ALA A 25 2.14 7.18 -4.74
C ALA A 25 0.63 7.08 -4.97
N ASP A 26 0.20 5.88 -5.32
CA ASP A 26 -1.18 5.43 -5.22
C ASP A 26 -1.46 5.06 -3.76
N LEU A 27 -2.22 5.90 -3.06
CA LEU A 27 -2.48 5.82 -1.62
C LEU A 27 -3.79 5.08 -1.35
N HIS A 28 -3.73 4.03 -0.54
CA HIS A 28 -4.90 3.34 0.01
C HIS A 28 -4.86 3.48 1.52
N ILE A 29 -5.85 4.18 2.08
CA ILE A 29 -5.93 4.50 3.50
C ILE A 29 -7.17 3.81 4.06
N TYR A 30 -6.98 2.99 5.09
CA TYR A 30 -8.02 2.18 5.71
C TYR A 30 -8.37 2.77 7.09
N PRO A 31 -9.67 2.92 7.41
CA PRO A 31 -10.09 3.47 8.69
C PRO A 31 -9.80 2.49 9.84
N GLY A 32 -9.22 3.00 10.94
CA GLY A 32 -8.85 2.16 12.08
C GLY A 32 -7.58 1.34 11.81
N GLY A 33 -7.55 0.09 12.27
CA GLY A 33 -6.39 -0.80 12.16
C GLY A 33 -5.37 -0.64 13.29
N ASP A 34 -4.13 -1.02 13.03
CA ASP A 34 -2.98 -0.88 13.92
C ASP A 34 -1.66 -1.01 13.13
N HIS A 35 -0.51 -0.87 13.78
CA HIS A 35 0.80 -1.00 13.13
C HIS A 35 1.09 -2.39 12.53
N ALA A 36 0.34 -3.44 12.91
CA ALA A 36 0.46 -4.76 12.28
C ALA A 36 -0.29 -4.86 10.94
N PHE A 37 -0.96 -3.78 10.51
CA PHE A 37 -1.73 -3.66 9.28
C PHE A 37 -2.86 -4.69 9.19
N GLN A 38 -3.95 -4.43 9.90
CA GLN A 38 -5.07 -5.38 10.06
C GLN A 38 -5.86 -5.61 8.77
N HIS A 39 -5.81 -4.65 7.83
CA HIS A 39 -6.54 -4.72 6.56
C HIS A 39 -5.80 -5.51 5.47
N MET A 40 -4.87 -6.41 5.85
CA MET A 40 -4.12 -7.25 4.90
C MET A 40 -5.03 -8.05 3.96
N ASP A 41 -6.12 -8.63 4.49
CA ASP A 41 -7.07 -9.42 3.69
C ASP A 41 -7.75 -8.57 2.61
N GLU A 42 -8.05 -7.30 2.89
CA GLU A 42 -8.61 -6.37 1.91
C GLU A 42 -7.56 -5.92 0.89
N ALA A 43 -6.31 -5.73 1.34
CA ALA A 43 -5.20 -5.31 0.50
C ALA A 43 -4.64 -6.40 -0.43
N VAL A 44 -4.90 -7.68 -0.14
CA VAL A 44 -4.29 -8.82 -0.86
C VAL A 44 -4.54 -8.76 -2.37
N ALA A 45 -5.72 -8.30 -2.79
CA ALA A 45 -6.07 -8.17 -4.20
C ALA A 45 -5.21 -7.12 -4.92
N ILE A 46 -4.90 -6.01 -4.25
CA ILE A 46 -4.01 -4.96 -4.77
C ILE A 46 -2.59 -5.52 -4.89
N ILE A 47 -2.10 -6.19 -3.85
CA ILE A 47 -0.76 -6.78 -3.81
C ILE A 47 -0.59 -7.81 -4.93
N ALA A 48 -1.57 -8.70 -5.12
CA ALA A 48 -1.56 -9.71 -6.18
C ALA A 48 -1.47 -9.08 -7.58
N ARG A 49 -2.26 -8.03 -7.84
CA ARG A 49 -2.22 -7.28 -9.11
C ARG A 49 -0.84 -6.66 -9.35
N LEU A 50 -0.23 -6.06 -8.32
CA LEU A 50 1.10 -5.46 -8.44
C LEU A 50 2.16 -6.52 -8.77
N HIS A 51 2.11 -7.68 -8.10
CA HIS A 51 3.01 -8.80 -8.36
C HIS A 51 2.90 -9.34 -9.79
N ALA A 52 1.67 -9.54 -10.29
CA ALA A 52 1.45 -9.98 -11.66
C ALA A 52 2.04 -9.00 -12.69
N GLY A 53 1.84 -7.70 -12.48
CA GLY A 53 2.43 -6.67 -13.35
C GLY A 53 3.95 -6.65 -13.31
N ILE A 54 4.57 -6.90 -12.15
CA ILE A 54 6.04 -7.03 -12.03
C ILE A 54 6.54 -8.26 -12.79
N ALA A 55 5.88 -9.41 -12.62
CA ALA A 55 6.27 -10.65 -13.30
C ALA A 55 6.23 -10.51 -14.82
N GLU A 56 5.19 -9.86 -15.36
CA GLU A 56 5.06 -9.61 -16.79
C GLU A 56 6.17 -8.69 -17.32
N ARG A 57 6.48 -7.60 -16.61
CA ARG A 57 7.59 -6.71 -16.99
C ARG A 57 8.93 -7.44 -17.00
N LYS A 58 9.18 -8.35 -16.05
CA LYS A 58 10.39 -9.18 -16.03
C LYS A 58 10.44 -10.15 -17.21
N ARG A 59 9.31 -10.72 -17.61
CA ARG A 59 9.20 -11.65 -18.74
C ARG A 59 9.44 -10.98 -20.09
N VAL A 60 8.99 -9.73 -20.26
CA VAL A 60 9.17 -8.96 -21.51
C VAL A 60 10.59 -8.37 -21.62
N ALA A 61 11.26 -8.11 -20.49
CA ALA A 61 12.58 -7.52 -20.45
C ALA A 61 13.74 -8.51 -20.55
N GLY A 62 13.47 -9.82 -20.53
CA GLY A 62 14.45 -10.90 -20.69
C GLY A 62 14.31 -11.61 -22.02
#